data_AF-S7PWA6-F1
#
_entry.id   AF-S7PWA6-F1
#
_cell.length_a   1.000
_cell.length_b   1.000
_cell.length_c   1.000
_cell.angle_alpha   90.00
_cell.angle_beta   90.00
_cell.angle_gamma   90.00
#
_symmetry.space_group_name_H-M   'P 1'
#
loop_
_entity.id
_entity.type
_entity.pdbx_description
1 polymer ?
#
loop_
_entity_poly.entity_id
_entity_poly.type
_entity_poly.pdbx_seq_one_letter_code
_entity_poly.pdbx_strand_id
1 'polypeptide(L)'
;MRAPKAKFAFKRKGAAAPRTATPTPAPAPPSAPATVPAESASGLAFSSKSHAYLTLDSLSTDSDATELAIADLDHCLVNLVPPTRTFSAIHVRNVTNSVLILGNVTGSVLLHDVQRCILVLRCHQFRMHTSKETDVYLSIPSNPIIEHSSRIRFSAYPDSLDLSETQSNSKHLAVQDFSHVRPTPSPNWSALPADKAIKEWPVEVGDTSVDEVVERLLVSLQ
;
A
#
# COMPACT_ATOMS: atom_id res chain seq x y z
N MET A 1 -35.47 -3.52 -38.07
CA MET A 1 -34.94 -2.15 -38.16
C MET A 1 -34.31 -1.79 -36.82
N ARG A 2 -33.00 -1.54 -36.76
CA ARG A 2 -32.29 -1.18 -35.52
C ARG A 2 -32.09 0.34 -35.49
N ALA A 3 -32.58 0.99 -34.43
CA ALA A 3 -32.46 2.43 -34.22
C ALA A 3 -30.99 2.86 -33.97
N PRO A 4 -30.57 4.07 -34.38
CA PRO A 4 -29.17 4.47 -34.35
C PRO A 4 -28.73 5.10 -33.02
N LYS A 5 -27.42 4.95 -32.73
CA LYS A 5 -26.71 5.50 -31.56
C LYS A 5 -26.40 6.99 -31.76
N ALA A 6 -26.72 7.83 -30.77
CA ALA A 6 -26.34 9.24 -30.73
C ALA A 6 -24.83 9.39 -30.44
N LYS A 7 -24.11 10.12 -31.30
CA LYS A 7 -22.72 10.51 -31.12
C LYS A 7 -22.68 11.95 -30.61
N PHE A 8 -22.20 12.15 -29.39
CA PHE A 8 -21.92 13.49 -28.84
C PHE A 8 -20.76 14.12 -29.61
N ALA A 9 -21.00 15.26 -30.23
CA ALA A 9 -20.00 16.05 -30.95
C ALA A 9 -19.62 17.29 -30.13
N PHE A 10 -18.33 17.44 -29.82
CA PHE A 10 -17.77 18.63 -29.18
C PHE A 10 -17.45 19.69 -30.25
N LYS A 11 -18.10 20.86 -30.16
CA LYS A 11 -17.87 21.99 -31.05
C LYS A 11 -16.89 22.98 -30.40
N ARG A 12 -15.64 23.01 -30.87
CA ARG A 12 -14.68 24.11 -30.60
C ARG A 12 -14.88 25.21 -31.65
N LYS A 13 -14.94 26.47 -31.22
CA LYS A 13 -14.90 27.63 -32.14
C LYS A 13 -13.63 28.45 -31.87
N GLY A 14 -12.97 28.82 -32.96
CA GLY A 14 -11.63 29.38 -33.03
C GLY A 14 -11.52 30.89 -32.78
N ALA A 15 -10.26 31.33 -32.88
CA ALA A 15 -9.69 32.59 -32.45
C ALA A 15 -9.96 33.80 -33.35
N ALA A 16 -9.84 35.00 -32.76
CA ALA A 16 -9.35 36.23 -33.41
C ALA A 16 -8.87 37.24 -32.34
N ALA A 17 -7.73 37.89 -32.60
CA ALA A 17 -7.15 39.06 -31.90
C ALA A 17 -7.05 40.21 -32.95
N PRO A 18 -6.80 41.52 -32.64
CA PRO A 18 -5.77 42.02 -31.72
C PRO A 18 -6.02 43.32 -30.88
N ARG A 19 -5.32 43.36 -29.73
CA ARG A 19 -4.62 44.43 -28.96
C ARG A 19 -5.09 45.91 -28.94
N THR A 20 -5.28 46.40 -27.71
CA THR A 20 -4.86 47.75 -27.22
C THR A 20 -4.43 47.65 -25.74
N ALA A 21 -3.31 48.29 -25.36
CA ALA A 21 -2.76 48.42 -24.00
C ALA A 21 -3.50 49.53 -23.23
N THR A 22 -3.71 49.56 -21.90
CA THR A 22 -2.84 49.65 -20.68
C THR A 22 -3.80 49.89 -19.47
N PRO A 23 -3.43 50.02 -18.18
CA PRO A 23 -2.41 49.39 -17.32
C PRO A 23 -3.03 48.61 -16.10
N THR A 24 -2.15 47.91 -15.38
CA THR A 24 -2.32 47.06 -14.19
C THR A 24 -2.95 47.71 -12.94
N PRO A 25 -3.63 46.92 -12.08
CA PRO A 25 -3.27 46.90 -10.65
C PRO A 25 -3.08 45.48 -10.06
N ALA A 26 -1.99 45.38 -9.28
CA ALA A 26 -1.52 44.44 -8.24
C ALA A 26 -2.06 42.98 -8.09
N PRO A 27 -1.16 42.02 -7.73
CA PRO A 27 -1.50 40.62 -7.52
C PRO A 27 -2.13 40.36 -6.15
N ALA A 28 -3.23 39.61 -6.10
CA ALA A 28 -3.78 39.04 -4.87
C ALA A 28 -2.99 37.77 -4.48
N PRO A 29 -2.71 37.54 -3.18
CA PRO A 29 -1.94 36.39 -2.72
C PRO A 29 -2.72 35.07 -2.89
N PRO A 30 -2.03 33.92 -2.99
CA PRO A 30 -2.67 32.61 -3.12
C PRO A 30 -3.39 32.24 -1.83
N SER A 31 -4.67 31.90 -1.95
CA SER A 31 -5.44 31.25 -0.88
C SER A 31 -4.75 29.94 -0.49
N ALA A 32 -4.53 29.78 0.81
CA ALA A 32 -3.93 28.63 1.47
C ALA A 32 -4.60 27.29 1.08
N PRO A 33 -3.87 26.16 1.17
CA PRO A 33 -4.35 24.87 0.70
C PRO A 33 -5.57 24.41 1.50
N ALA A 34 -6.52 23.82 0.78
CA ALA A 34 -7.65 23.12 1.35
C ALA A 34 -7.13 22.04 2.31
N THR A 35 -7.35 22.27 3.61
CA THR A 35 -7.27 21.23 4.63
C THR A 35 -8.23 20.13 4.22
N VAL A 36 -7.69 19.02 3.70
CA VAL A 36 -8.44 17.76 3.61
C VAL A 36 -8.89 17.42 5.04
N PRO A 37 -10.20 17.30 5.32
CA PRO A 37 -10.64 16.80 6.61
C PRO A 37 -10.08 15.39 6.76
N ALA A 38 -9.39 15.13 7.85
CA ALA A 38 -9.12 13.78 8.30
C ALA A 38 -10.48 13.09 8.46
N GLU A 39 -10.82 12.19 7.54
CA GLU A 39 -11.95 11.30 7.72
C GLU A 39 -11.66 10.47 8.97
N SER A 40 -12.37 10.78 10.05
CA SER A 40 -12.47 9.93 11.22
C SER A 40 -13.04 8.60 10.77
N ALA A 41 -12.17 7.65 10.44
CA ALA A 41 -12.57 6.27 10.24
C ALA A 41 -13.07 5.74 11.58
N SER A 42 -14.39 5.65 11.74
CA SER A 42 -15.05 4.88 12.79
C SER A 42 -14.86 3.39 12.49
N GLY A 43 -13.62 2.93 12.59
CA GLY A 43 -13.16 1.59 12.22
C GLY A 43 -12.00 1.14 13.09
N LEU A 44 -11.63 -0.12 12.96
CA LEU A 44 -10.49 -0.70 13.68
C LEU A 44 -9.22 0.01 13.21
N ALA A 45 -8.35 0.39 14.15
CA ALA A 45 -7.14 1.12 13.78
C ALA A 45 -5.94 0.83 14.69
N PHE A 46 -4.76 0.80 14.07
CA PHE A 46 -3.49 1.08 14.73
C PHE A 46 -3.02 2.45 14.31
N SER A 47 -2.79 3.35 15.27
CA SER A 47 -2.26 4.68 14.96
C SER A 47 -1.25 5.16 15.99
N SER A 48 -0.24 5.89 15.52
CA SER A 48 0.69 6.65 16.36
C SER A 48 1.44 5.78 17.38
N LYS A 49 1.98 4.64 16.93
CA LYS A 49 2.78 3.73 17.77
C LYS A 49 4.21 3.65 17.25
N SER A 50 5.14 3.49 18.18
CA SER A 50 6.53 3.21 17.86
C SER A 50 7.06 2.09 18.74
N HIS A 51 8.02 1.31 18.24
CA HIS A 51 8.69 0.24 18.99
C HIS A 51 7.70 -0.78 19.60
N ALA A 52 6.62 -1.10 18.87
CA ALA A 52 5.49 -1.85 19.39
C ALA A 52 5.23 -3.14 18.62
N TYR A 53 4.86 -4.18 19.35
CA TYR A 53 4.27 -5.40 18.80
C TYR A 53 2.74 -5.28 18.85
N LEU A 54 2.11 -5.32 17.68
CA LEU A 54 0.67 -5.10 17.52
C LEU A 54 0.02 -6.34 16.93
N THR A 55 -0.96 -6.89 17.64
CA THR A 55 -1.70 -8.10 17.24
C THR A 55 -3.20 -7.81 17.13
N LEU A 56 -3.98 -8.80 16.71
CA LEU A 56 -5.45 -8.69 16.70
C LEU A 56 -6.03 -8.36 18.08
N ASP A 57 -5.40 -8.82 19.16
CA ASP A 57 -5.82 -8.52 20.55
C ASP A 57 -5.61 -7.05 20.94
N SER A 58 -4.77 -6.33 20.17
CA SER A 58 -4.56 -4.90 20.34
C SER A 58 -5.68 -4.05 19.70
N LEU A 59 -6.60 -4.68 18.97
CA LEU A 59 -7.77 -4.03 18.37
C LEU A 59 -9.01 -4.21 19.25
N SER A 60 -9.96 -3.28 19.13
CA SER A 60 -11.24 -3.40 19.83
C SER A 60 -12.04 -4.61 19.32
N THR A 61 -12.45 -5.48 20.25
CA THR A 61 -13.19 -6.71 19.96
C THR A 61 -14.66 -6.48 19.63
N ASP A 62 -15.25 -5.38 20.10
CA ASP A 62 -16.71 -5.14 20.08
C ASP A 62 -17.26 -4.61 18.75
N SER A 63 -16.45 -4.62 17.69
CA SER A 63 -16.81 -4.09 16.38
C SER A 63 -16.80 -5.18 15.32
N ASP A 64 -17.88 -5.30 14.56
CA ASP A 64 -17.95 -6.12 13.34
C ASP A 64 -17.31 -5.44 12.11
N ALA A 65 -16.52 -4.39 12.32
CA ALA A 65 -15.83 -3.71 11.23
C ALA A 65 -14.87 -4.67 10.51
N THR A 66 -14.95 -4.65 9.18
CA THR A 66 -14.08 -5.44 8.29
C THR A 66 -13.00 -4.58 7.63
N GLU A 67 -12.92 -3.30 7.99
CA GLU A 67 -11.90 -2.36 7.52
C GLU A 67 -10.92 -2.07 8.66
N LEU A 68 -9.63 -2.08 8.33
CA LEU A 68 -8.55 -1.77 9.27
C LEU A 68 -7.69 -0.63 8.72
N ALA A 69 -7.52 0.41 9.53
CA ALA A 69 -6.58 1.49 9.27
C ALA A 69 -5.27 1.28 10.05
N ILE A 70 -4.13 1.37 9.39
CA ILE A 70 -2.80 1.32 10.01
C ILE A 70 -2.09 2.60 9.63
N ALA A 71 -1.85 3.48 10.60
CA ALA A 71 -1.32 4.81 10.34
C ALA A 71 -0.20 5.21 11.29
N ASP A 72 0.75 6.01 10.81
CA ASP A 72 1.73 6.70 11.64
C ASP A 72 2.49 5.75 12.58
N LEU A 73 3.09 4.69 11.99
CA LEU A 73 3.86 3.67 12.70
C LEU A 73 5.36 3.77 12.39
N ASP A 74 6.20 3.54 13.41
CA ASP A 74 7.66 3.52 13.26
C ASP A 74 8.32 2.44 14.14
N HIS A 75 9.18 1.59 13.58
CA HIS A 75 9.79 0.46 14.31
C HIS A 75 8.76 -0.50 14.93
N CYS A 76 7.67 -0.79 14.21
CA CYS A 76 6.61 -1.67 14.69
C CYS A 76 6.64 -3.04 13.99
N LEU A 77 6.22 -4.06 14.73
CA LEU A 77 5.84 -5.36 14.18
C LEU A 77 4.33 -5.52 14.32
N VAL A 78 3.62 -5.52 13.19
CA VAL A 78 2.19 -5.84 13.14
C VAL A 78 2.05 -7.30 12.72
N ASN A 79 1.40 -8.13 13.53
CA ASN A 79 1.13 -9.52 13.22
C ASN A 79 -0.36 -9.87 13.41
N LEU A 80 -1.04 -10.12 12.30
CA LEU A 80 -2.46 -10.49 12.25
C LEU A 80 -2.67 -11.99 12.01
N VAL A 81 -1.62 -12.81 12.17
CA VAL A 81 -1.64 -14.28 11.99
C VAL A 81 -1.45 -14.97 13.35
N PRO A 82 -2.23 -16.03 13.69
CA PRO A 82 -3.30 -16.64 12.88
C PRO A 82 -4.54 -15.74 12.78
N PRO A 83 -5.28 -15.78 11.66
CA PRO A 83 -6.42 -14.90 11.45
C PRO A 83 -7.60 -15.33 12.33
N THR A 84 -7.90 -14.59 13.40
CA THR A 84 -9.14 -14.73 14.18
C THR A 84 -10.28 -13.86 13.63
N ARG A 85 -9.95 -12.93 12.74
CA ARG A 85 -10.87 -12.01 12.04
C ARG A 85 -10.43 -11.84 10.58
N THR A 86 -11.40 -11.57 9.71
CA THR A 86 -11.16 -11.27 8.29
C THR A 86 -11.35 -9.79 7.99
N PHE A 87 -10.45 -9.21 7.21
CA PHE A 87 -10.57 -7.84 6.70
C PHE A 87 -10.92 -7.84 5.22
N SER A 88 -11.90 -7.02 4.84
CA SER A 88 -12.26 -6.75 3.45
C SER A 88 -11.38 -5.64 2.85
N ALA A 89 -10.91 -4.71 3.69
CA ALA A 89 -10.00 -3.65 3.29
C ALA A 89 -8.98 -3.33 4.38
N ILE A 90 -7.72 -3.12 3.99
CA ILE A 90 -6.68 -2.57 4.87
C ILE A 90 -6.09 -1.33 4.22
N HIS A 91 -6.08 -0.23 4.96
CA HIS A 91 -5.48 1.04 4.56
C HIS A 91 -4.24 1.31 5.40
N VAL A 92 -3.07 1.36 4.77
CA VAL A 92 -1.79 1.61 5.42
C VAL A 92 -1.27 2.98 5.01
N ARG A 93 -0.96 3.86 5.97
CA ARG A 93 -0.50 5.23 5.70
C ARG A 93 0.65 5.63 6.61
N ASN A 94 1.71 6.22 6.05
CA ASN A 94 2.82 6.79 6.83
C ASN A 94 3.43 5.78 7.80
N VAL A 95 4.00 4.71 7.25
CA VAL A 95 4.59 3.62 8.04
C VAL A 95 6.05 3.44 7.66
N THR A 96 6.94 3.55 8.64
CA THR A 96 8.39 3.53 8.43
C THR A 96 9.03 2.43 9.28
N ASN A 97 10.11 1.81 8.80
CA ASN A 97 10.97 0.91 9.58
C ASN A 97 10.19 -0.23 10.24
N SER A 98 9.18 -0.78 9.57
CA SER A 98 8.21 -1.68 10.21
C SER A 98 7.99 -2.95 9.40
N VAL A 99 7.55 -4.01 10.09
CA VAL A 99 7.19 -5.29 9.48
C VAL A 99 5.70 -5.52 9.69
N LEU A 100 4.97 -5.75 8.60
CA LEU A 100 3.51 -5.89 8.60
C LEU A 100 3.14 -7.26 8.04
N ILE A 101 2.85 -8.20 8.93
CA ILE A 101 2.31 -9.53 8.62
C ILE A 101 0.79 -9.44 8.71
N LEU A 102 0.15 -9.12 7.59
CA LEU A 102 -1.28 -8.83 7.53
C LEU A 102 -2.15 -10.07 7.26
N GLY A 103 -1.53 -11.20 6.90
CA GLY A 103 -2.24 -12.44 6.61
C GLY A 103 -3.14 -12.34 5.38
N ASN A 104 -4.32 -12.96 5.43
CA ASN A 104 -5.26 -13.00 4.32
C ASN A 104 -6.33 -11.90 4.40
N VAL A 105 -6.33 -11.01 3.40
CA VAL A 105 -7.31 -9.93 3.22
C VAL A 105 -8.26 -10.33 2.09
N THR A 106 -9.56 -10.38 2.37
CA THR A 106 -10.57 -10.85 1.39
C THR A 106 -10.88 -9.83 0.29
N GLY A 107 -10.33 -8.62 0.38
CA GLY A 107 -10.49 -7.59 -0.64
C GLY A 107 -9.20 -6.84 -0.94
N SER A 108 -9.17 -5.54 -0.66
CA SER A 108 -8.12 -4.63 -1.12
C SER A 108 -7.16 -4.20 -0.03
N VAL A 109 -5.90 -4.00 -0.41
CA VAL A 109 -4.91 -3.30 0.41
C VAL A 109 -4.42 -2.07 -0.33
N LEU A 110 -4.57 -0.91 0.32
CA LEU A 110 -4.09 0.38 -0.16
C LEU A 110 -2.97 0.85 0.76
N LEU A 111 -1.80 1.11 0.18
CA LEU A 111 -0.62 1.56 0.89
C LEU A 111 -0.21 2.94 0.39
N HIS A 112 0.07 3.84 1.31
CA HIS A 112 0.53 5.19 1.01
C HIS A 112 1.65 5.59 1.97
N ASP A 113 2.76 6.08 1.43
CA ASP A 113 3.89 6.56 2.26
C ASP A 113 4.44 5.45 3.19
N VAL A 114 4.85 4.34 2.58
CA VAL A 114 5.48 3.22 3.27
C VAL A 114 6.97 3.20 2.94
N GLN A 115 7.84 3.22 3.94
CA GLN A 115 9.29 3.32 3.76
C GLN A 115 10.08 2.33 4.62
N ARG A 116 11.04 1.63 4.01
CA ARG A 116 11.95 0.70 4.73
C ARG A 116 11.14 -0.33 5.51
N CYS A 117 10.21 -0.98 4.82
CA CYS A 117 9.24 -1.90 5.43
C CYS A 117 9.26 -3.27 4.76
N ILE A 118 8.70 -4.25 5.47
CA ILE A 118 8.37 -5.57 4.92
C ILE A 118 6.87 -5.78 5.05
N LEU A 119 6.23 -6.19 3.96
CA LEU A 119 4.80 -6.44 3.88
C LEU A 119 4.57 -7.91 3.53
N VAL A 120 3.77 -8.62 4.32
CA VAL A 120 3.42 -10.02 4.07
C VAL A 120 1.91 -10.16 4.07
N LEU A 121 1.33 -10.42 2.90
CA LEU A 121 -0.12 -10.43 2.75
C LEU A 121 -0.63 -11.23 1.56
N ARG A 122 -1.86 -11.71 1.68
CA ARG A 122 -2.69 -12.13 0.55
C ARG A 122 -3.83 -11.16 0.38
N CYS A 123 -4.16 -10.82 -0.86
CA CYS A 123 -5.29 -9.93 -1.14
C CYS A 123 -5.83 -10.14 -2.55
N HIS A 124 -7.01 -9.58 -2.84
CA HIS A 124 -7.56 -9.54 -4.19
C HIS A 124 -7.05 -8.36 -5.02
N GLN A 125 -6.71 -7.24 -4.36
CA GLN A 125 -6.26 -6.00 -4.99
C GLN A 125 -5.16 -5.36 -4.16
N PHE A 126 -4.06 -4.96 -4.79
CA PHE A 126 -2.91 -4.31 -4.14
C PHE A 126 -2.61 -2.99 -4.86
N ARG A 127 -2.56 -1.90 -4.10
CA ARG A 127 -2.15 -0.59 -4.61
C ARG A 127 -1.18 0.06 -3.64
N MET A 128 -0.05 0.51 -4.15
CA MET A 128 0.99 1.19 -3.37
C MET A 128 1.35 2.53 -4.02
N HIS A 129 1.38 3.58 -3.20
CA HIS A 129 1.62 4.95 -3.64
C HIS A 129 2.67 5.62 -2.76
N THR A 130 3.52 6.49 -3.33
CA THR A 130 4.57 7.26 -2.62
C THR A 130 5.40 6.40 -1.67
N SER A 131 5.79 5.18 -2.05
CA SER A 131 6.46 4.24 -1.14
C SER A 131 7.86 3.88 -1.62
N LYS A 132 8.75 3.50 -0.71
CA LYS A 132 10.13 3.19 -1.08
C LYS A 132 10.77 2.12 -0.21
N GLU A 133 11.75 1.42 -0.78
CA GLU A 133 12.60 0.49 -0.03
C GLU A 133 11.77 -0.55 0.72
N THR A 134 10.84 -1.20 0.01
CA THR A 134 9.86 -2.09 0.63
C THR A 134 9.87 -3.45 -0.04
N ASP A 135 9.97 -4.49 0.77
CA ASP A 135 9.78 -5.87 0.34
C ASP A 135 8.33 -6.27 0.51
N VAL A 136 7.76 -6.88 -0.52
CA VAL A 136 6.36 -7.28 -0.56
C VAL A 136 6.27 -8.77 -0.87
N TYR A 137 5.92 -9.55 0.14
CA TYR A 137 5.60 -10.98 0.01
C TYR A 137 4.10 -11.11 -0.22
N LEU A 138 3.71 -11.41 -1.45
CA LEU A 138 2.35 -11.23 -1.94
C LEU A 138 1.78 -12.49 -2.58
N SER A 139 0.52 -12.79 -2.27
CA SER A 139 -0.33 -13.64 -3.12
C SER A 139 -1.55 -12.86 -3.56
N ILE A 140 -1.80 -12.87 -4.87
CA ILE A 140 -2.81 -12.02 -5.50
C ILE A 140 -3.22 -12.60 -6.87
N PRO A 141 -4.53 -12.65 -7.19
CA PRO A 141 -5.02 -13.10 -8.50
C PRO A 141 -5.03 -11.99 -9.58
N SER A 142 -4.98 -10.73 -9.15
CA SER A 142 -4.91 -9.53 -9.99
C SER A 142 -3.47 -9.00 -10.09
N ASN A 143 -3.26 -7.97 -10.91
CA ASN A 143 -1.94 -7.35 -11.06
C ASN A 143 -1.73 -6.31 -9.95
N PRO A 144 -0.64 -6.38 -9.16
CA PRO A 144 -0.28 -5.31 -8.23
C PRO A 144 -0.06 -4.00 -8.96
N ILE A 145 -0.47 -2.88 -8.37
CA ILE A 145 -0.24 -1.54 -8.93
C ILE A 145 0.67 -0.75 -7.99
N ILE A 146 1.69 -0.11 -8.56
CA ILE A 146 2.53 0.87 -7.85
C ILE A 146 2.51 2.21 -8.58
N GLU A 147 2.66 3.29 -7.83
CA GLU A 147 2.76 4.66 -8.35
C GLU A 147 3.62 5.50 -7.40
N HIS A 148 4.40 6.42 -7.96
CA HIS A 148 5.35 7.29 -7.25
C HIS A 148 6.24 6.54 -6.24
N SER A 149 6.57 5.29 -6.56
CA SER A 149 7.28 4.38 -5.66
C SER A 149 8.63 3.96 -6.25
N SER A 150 9.57 3.52 -5.42
CA SER A 150 10.92 3.12 -5.89
C SER A 150 11.58 2.08 -4.98
N ARG A 151 12.50 1.28 -5.54
CA ARG A 151 13.17 0.18 -4.80
C ARG A 151 12.18 -0.78 -4.12
N ILE A 152 11.09 -1.13 -4.81
CA ILE A 152 10.12 -2.11 -4.33
C ILE A 152 10.54 -3.50 -4.81
N ARG A 153 10.55 -4.51 -3.93
CA ARG A 153 10.89 -5.89 -4.32
C ARG A 153 9.74 -6.82 -4.01
N PHE A 154 9.28 -7.58 -5.00
CA PHE A 154 8.17 -8.51 -4.83
C PHE A 154 8.66 -9.95 -4.73
N SER A 155 8.07 -10.71 -3.81
CA SER A 155 8.27 -12.15 -3.65
C SER A 155 6.92 -12.86 -3.49
N ALA A 156 6.93 -14.18 -3.65
CA ALA A 156 5.76 -15.00 -3.33
C ALA A 156 5.44 -14.90 -1.83
N TYR A 157 4.15 -15.01 -1.49
CA TYR A 157 3.76 -15.16 -0.09
C TYR A 157 4.38 -16.44 0.51
N PRO A 158 4.86 -16.42 1.78
CA PRO A 158 5.59 -17.55 2.35
C PRO A 158 4.70 -18.76 2.63
N ASP A 159 5.12 -19.95 2.20
CA ASP A 159 4.40 -21.21 2.44
C ASP A 159 4.27 -21.53 3.94
N SER A 160 5.23 -21.11 4.77
CA SER A 160 5.20 -21.30 6.23
C SER A 160 4.04 -20.58 6.92
N LEU A 161 3.50 -19.55 6.27
CA LEU A 161 2.33 -18.80 6.74
C LEU A 161 1.06 -19.20 5.98
N ASP A 162 1.15 -20.19 5.09
CA ASP A 162 0.01 -20.71 4.34
C ASP A 162 -0.68 -21.84 5.09
N LEU A 163 -1.84 -21.54 5.65
CA LEU A 163 -2.71 -22.55 6.27
C LEU A 163 -3.70 -23.16 5.24
N SER A 164 -3.67 -22.72 3.99
CA SER A 164 -4.54 -23.22 2.92
C SER A 164 -3.74 -23.89 1.81
N GLU A 165 -4.04 -25.14 1.46
CA GLU A 165 -3.36 -25.88 0.38
C GLU A 165 -3.68 -25.36 -1.04
N THR A 166 -4.36 -24.22 -1.17
CA THR A 166 -4.70 -23.66 -2.47
C THR A 166 -3.50 -22.91 -3.04
N GLN A 167 -2.66 -23.63 -3.80
CA GLN A 167 -1.71 -23.02 -4.73
C GLN A 167 -2.46 -22.16 -5.76
N SER A 168 -2.61 -20.90 -5.40
CA SER A 168 -3.18 -19.86 -6.24
C SER A 168 -2.14 -19.48 -7.30
N ASN A 169 -2.56 -19.43 -8.56
CA ASN A 169 -1.81 -18.82 -9.66
C ASN A 169 -1.61 -17.31 -9.37
N SER A 170 -0.66 -17.01 -8.50
CA SER A 170 -0.40 -15.65 -8.05
C SER A 170 0.33 -14.83 -9.11
N LYS A 171 -0.08 -13.58 -9.26
CA LYS A 171 0.51 -12.59 -10.17
C LYS A 171 1.38 -11.56 -9.45
N HIS A 172 2.02 -11.93 -8.34
CA HIS A 172 2.84 -11.01 -7.53
C HIS A 172 4.00 -10.36 -8.32
N LEU A 173 4.48 -10.97 -9.41
CA LEU A 173 5.48 -10.39 -10.31
C LEU A 173 4.91 -9.68 -11.55
N ALA A 174 3.58 -9.64 -11.74
CA ALA A 174 2.95 -8.93 -12.85
C ALA A 174 2.59 -7.48 -12.47
N VAL A 175 3.56 -6.76 -11.90
CA VAL A 175 3.36 -5.43 -11.32
C VAL A 175 3.19 -4.38 -12.42
N GLN A 176 2.18 -3.53 -12.26
CA GLN A 176 1.93 -2.36 -13.11
C GLN A 176 2.45 -1.11 -12.42
N ASP A 177 3.47 -0.48 -13.01
CA ASP A 177 4.01 0.78 -12.52
C ASP A 177 3.44 1.95 -13.32
N PHE A 178 2.57 2.74 -12.67
CA PHE A 178 1.89 3.87 -13.30
C PHE A 178 2.79 5.10 -13.43
N SER A 179 3.91 5.17 -12.69
CA SER A 179 4.92 6.22 -12.88
C SER A 179 5.86 5.95 -14.05
N HIS A 180 5.86 4.72 -14.59
CA HIS A 180 6.68 4.34 -15.73
C HIS A 180 5.82 3.97 -16.94
N VAL A 181 5.34 4.99 -17.66
CA VAL A 181 4.51 4.85 -18.87
C VAL A 181 5.28 4.40 -20.13
N ARG A 182 6.56 4.05 -19.99
CA ARG A 182 7.41 3.64 -21.12
C ARG A 182 7.29 2.13 -21.38
N PRO A 183 7.55 1.67 -22.62
CA PRO A 183 7.51 0.25 -22.95
C PRO A 183 8.71 -0.57 -22.41
N THR A 184 9.67 0.08 -21.74
CA THR A 184 10.80 -0.62 -21.11
C THR A 184 10.37 -1.21 -19.75
N PRO A 185 11.11 -2.17 -19.19
CA PRO A 185 10.90 -2.57 -17.79
C PRO A 185 10.97 -1.36 -16.84
N SER A 186 10.13 -1.38 -15.82
CA SER A 186 10.17 -0.35 -14.78
C SER A 186 11.44 -0.49 -13.94
N PRO A 187 12.15 0.61 -13.64
CA PRO A 187 13.28 0.61 -12.71
C PRO A 187 12.84 0.68 -11.24
N ASN A 188 11.55 0.90 -10.96
CA ASN A 188 11.04 1.19 -9.63
C ASN A 188 10.77 -0.07 -8.79
N TRP A 189 10.67 -1.22 -9.45
CA TRP A 189 10.46 -2.49 -8.78
C TRP A 189 11.29 -3.62 -9.41
N SER A 190 11.47 -4.70 -8.65
CA SER A 190 12.12 -5.94 -9.11
C SER A 190 11.56 -7.16 -8.37
N ALA A 191 11.92 -8.36 -8.83
CA ALA A 191 11.70 -9.56 -8.02
C ALA A 191 12.73 -9.60 -6.87
N LEU A 192 12.31 -10.02 -5.68
CA LEU A 192 13.21 -10.25 -4.56
C LEU A 192 14.09 -11.49 -4.83
N PRO A 193 15.42 -11.39 -4.75
CA PRO A 193 16.30 -12.55 -4.89
C PRO A 193 16.04 -13.60 -3.81
N ALA A 194 16.07 -14.88 -4.19
CA ALA A 194 15.72 -15.99 -3.30
C ALA A 194 16.68 -16.15 -2.10
N ASP A 195 17.94 -15.71 -2.24
CA ASP A 195 18.95 -15.67 -1.18
C ASP A 195 18.69 -14.57 -0.15
N LYS A 196 17.98 -13.51 -0.53
CA LYS A 196 17.55 -12.41 0.35
C LYS A 196 16.16 -12.63 0.96
N ALA A 197 15.42 -13.63 0.47
CA ALA A 197 14.08 -13.92 0.98
C ALA A 197 14.13 -14.45 2.42
N ILE A 198 13.26 -13.92 3.27
CA ILE A 198 13.08 -14.35 4.65
C ILE A 198 12.39 -15.72 4.64
N LYS A 199 13.01 -16.68 5.31
CA LYS A 199 12.53 -18.07 5.39
C LYS A 199 11.71 -18.34 6.65
N GLU A 200 12.01 -17.63 7.73
CA GLU A 200 11.38 -17.80 9.03
C GLU A 200 10.75 -16.49 9.47
N TRP A 201 9.45 -16.53 9.77
CA TRP A 201 8.66 -15.37 10.14
C TRP A 201 8.37 -15.40 11.64
N PRO A 202 8.54 -14.27 12.36
CA PRO A 202 8.25 -14.21 13.78
C PRO A 202 6.74 -14.25 14.00
N VAL A 203 6.21 -15.41 14.39
CA VAL A 203 4.80 -15.58 14.77
C VAL A 203 4.56 -15.12 16.21
N GLU A 204 5.59 -15.17 17.06
CA GLU A 204 5.56 -14.66 18.44
C GLU A 204 6.84 -13.87 18.74
N VAL A 205 6.68 -12.75 19.43
CA VAL A 205 7.78 -12.00 20.05
C VAL A 205 7.86 -12.50 21.49
N GLY A 206 8.73 -13.47 21.75
CA GLY A 206 8.98 -13.99 23.11
C GLY A 206 9.71 -12.95 23.97
N ASP A 207 10.81 -13.34 24.61
CA ASP A 207 11.62 -12.42 25.43
C ASP A 207 12.49 -11.44 24.60
N THR A 208 12.46 -11.55 23.27
CA THR A 208 13.26 -10.70 22.37
C THR A 208 12.62 -9.32 22.19
N SER A 209 13.41 -8.26 22.16
CA SER A 209 12.90 -6.91 21.88
C SER A 209 12.31 -6.82 20.46
N VAL A 210 11.21 -6.07 20.31
CA VAL A 210 10.59 -5.78 19.02
C VAL A 210 11.60 -5.15 18.06
N ASP A 211 12.43 -4.23 18.56
CA ASP A 211 13.42 -3.52 17.76
C ASP A 211 14.46 -4.48 17.18
N GLU A 212 14.92 -5.45 17.99
CA GLU A 212 15.88 -6.46 17.54
C GLU A 212 15.28 -7.35 16.45
N VAL A 213 14.01 -7.74 16.60
CA VAL A 213 13.30 -8.54 15.59
C VAL A 213 13.12 -7.75 14.30
N VAL A 214 12.63 -6.51 14.40
CA VAL A 214 12.38 -5.63 13.25
C VAL A 214 13.68 -5.34 12.52
N GLU A 215 14.73 -4.88 13.21
CA GLU A 215 16.01 -4.55 12.57
C GLU A 215 16.63 -5.76 11.90
N ARG A 216 16.64 -6.93 12.57
CA ARG A 216 17.14 -8.18 11.97
C ARG A 216 16.44 -8.52 10.66
N LEU A 217 15.14 -8.32 10.56
CA LEU A 217 14.38 -8.58 9.33
C LEU A 217 14.66 -7.51 8.26
N LEU A 218 14.72 -6.24 8.66
CA LEU A 218 14.98 -5.13 7.74
C LEU A 218 16.39 -5.13 7.15
N VAL A 219 17.37 -5.85 7.73
CA VAL A 219 18.69 -6.08 7.11
C VAL A 219 18.56 -6.62 5.68
N SER A 220 17.52 -7.42 5.40
CA SER A 220 17.27 -7.94 4.05
C SER A 220 17.08 -6.85 2.98
N LEU A 221 16.69 -5.63 3.38
CA LEU A 221 16.48 -4.46 2.50
C LEU A 221 17.78 -3.81 2.01
N GLN A 222 18.92 -4.18 2.60
CA GLN A 222 20.27 -3.76 2.17
C GLN A 222 20.72 -4.55 0.93
#